data_AF-A0A850ZZB3-F1
#
_entry.id   AF-A0A850ZZB3-F1
#
_cell.length_a   1.000
_cell.length_b   1.000
_cell.length_c   1.000
_cell.angle_alpha   90.00
_cell.angle_beta   90.00
_cell.angle_gamma   90.00
#
_symmetry.space_group_name_H-M   'P 1'
#
loop_
_entity.id
_entity.type
_entity.pdbx_description
1 polymer ?
#
loop_
_entity_poly.entity_id
_entity_poly.type
_entity_poly.pdbx_seq_one_letter_code
_entity_poly.pdbx_strand_id
1 'polypeptide(L)'
;VNGLQARTFGVWTLLSSVIRCLCAIDIRNRTLYYITLFTFFLALVHFLSEVFIYHTAALTIGVMAPLMLASFSILGMLIGLQYLEVEALSQKKK
;
A
#
# COMPACT_ATOMS: atom_id res chain seq x y z
N VAL A 1 20.22 7.73 10.90
CA VAL A 1 19.85 7.37 9.52
C VAL A 1 20.85 7.96 8.54
N ASN A 2 21.30 7.21 7.54
CA ASN A 2 22.23 7.70 6.53
C ASN A 2 21.51 8.63 5.53
N GLY A 3 22.13 9.71 5.07
CA GLY A 3 21.53 10.66 4.13
C GLY A 3 21.12 10.02 2.79
N LEU A 4 21.81 8.95 2.37
CA LEU A 4 21.41 8.17 1.20
C LEU A 4 20.09 7.41 1.42
N GLN A 5 19.94 6.74 2.57
CA GLN A 5 18.71 6.01 2.93
C GLN A 5 17.50 6.96 2.98
N ALA A 6 17.68 8.18 3.52
CA ALA A 6 16.61 9.17 3.58
C ALA A 6 16.10 9.58 2.18
N ARG A 7 17.02 9.79 1.22
CA ARG A 7 16.64 10.11 -0.17
C ARG A 7 15.94 8.96 -0.87
N THR A 8 16.43 7.72 -0.68
CA THR A 8 15.78 6.53 -1.25
C THR A 8 14.38 6.33 -0.69
N PHE A 9 14.19 6.53 0.63
CA PHE A 9 12.88 6.49 1.25
C PHE A 9 11.94 7.59 0.70
N GLY A 10 12.48 8.79 0.46
CA GLY A 10 11.73 9.88 -0.18
C GLY A 10 11.26 9.53 -1.59
N VAL A 11 12.14 8.98 -2.44
CA VAL A 11 11.77 8.56 -3.81
C VAL A 11 10.76 7.42 -3.79
N TRP A 12 10.92 6.46 -2.87
CA TRP A 12 9.97 5.36 -2.70
C TRP A 12 8.59 5.86 -2.28
N THR A 13 8.53 6.86 -1.39
CA THR A 13 7.28 7.50 -0.97
C THR A 13 6.63 8.26 -2.13
N LEU A 14 7.42 8.97 -2.93
CA LEU A 14 6.93 9.69 -4.11
C LEU A 14 6.36 8.72 -5.15
N LEU A 15 7.07 7.63 -5.45
CA LEU A 15 6.58 6.59 -6.36
C LEU A 15 5.27 5.99 -5.86
N SER A 16 5.19 5.68 -4.56
CA SER A 16 3.99 5.20 -3.90
C SER A 16 2.82 6.18 -4.04
N SER A 17 3.07 7.49 -3.88
CA SER A 17 2.07 8.54 -4.08
C SER A 17 1.55 8.59 -5.52
N VAL A 18 2.45 8.56 -6.50
CA VAL A 18 2.08 8.57 -7.93
C VAL A 18 1.19 7.39 -8.28
N ILE A 19 1.54 6.18 -7.84
CA ILE A 19 0.72 4.98 -8.08
C ILE A 19 -0.69 5.14 -7.49
N ARG A 20 -0.80 5.70 -6.29
CA ARG A 20 -2.11 5.96 -5.64
C ARG A 20 -2.93 6.98 -6.42
N CYS A 21 -2.31 8.06 -6.89
CA CYS A 21 -2.98 9.05 -7.74
C CYS A 21 -3.48 8.43 -9.05
N LEU A 22 -2.66 7.59 -9.70
CA LEU A 22 -3.05 6.90 -10.93
C LEU A 22 -4.22 5.93 -10.69
N CYS A 23 -4.19 5.19 -9.59
CA CYS A 23 -5.31 4.32 -9.19
C CYS A 23 -6.57 5.11 -8.83
N ALA A 24 -6.44 6.33 -8.29
CA ALA A 24 -7.59 7.18 -7.99
C ALA A 24 -8.23 7.76 -9.26
N ILE A 25 -7.44 8.03 -10.30
CA ILE A 25 -7.94 8.49 -11.61
C ILE A 25 -8.72 7.37 -12.31
N ASP A 26 -8.22 6.14 -12.28
CA ASP A 26 -8.86 4.98 -12.91
C ASP A 26 -8.98 3.79 -11.96
N ILE A 27 -9.91 3.90 -11.01
CA ILE A 27 -10.12 2.88 -9.98
C ILE A 27 -10.74 1.59 -10.52
N ARG A 28 -11.33 1.64 -11.72
CA ARG A 28 -11.95 0.47 -12.38
C ARG A 28 -10.92 -0.38 -13.12
N ASN A 29 -9.72 0.15 -13.36
CA ASN A 29 -8.61 -0.62 -13.90
C ASN A 29 -8.04 -1.56 -12.84
N ARG A 30 -8.39 -2.85 -12.95
CA ARG A 30 -7.94 -3.89 -12.01
C ARG A 30 -6.42 -3.93 -11.86
N THR A 31 -5.66 -3.70 -12.92
CA THR A 31 -4.20 -3.74 -12.87
C THR A 31 -3.64 -2.65 -11.95
N LEU A 32 -4.10 -1.40 -12.10
CA LEU A 32 -3.68 -0.29 -11.22
C LEU A 32 -4.12 -0.51 -9.78
N TYR A 33 -5.31 -1.08 -9.58
CA TYR A 33 -5.83 -1.44 -8.27
C TYR A 33 -4.92 -2.45 -7.55
N TYR A 34 -4.61 -3.56 -8.21
CA TYR A 34 -3.73 -4.59 -7.65
C TYR A 34 -2.32 -4.05 -7.40
N ILE A 35 -1.75 -3.28 -8.33
CA ILE A 35 -0.43 -2.66 -8.14
C ILE A 35 -0.44 -1.79 -6.88
N THR A 36 -1.46 -0.95 -6.70
CA THR A 36 -1.59 -0.08 -5.53
C THR A 36 -1.70 -0.90 -4.24
N LEU A 37 -2.53 -1.95 -4.24
CA LEU A 37 -2.65 -2.89 -3.13
C LEU A 37 -1.31 -3.54 -2.78
N PHE A 38 -0.56 -4.01 -3.79
CA PHE A 38 0.78 -4.57 -3.61
C PHE A 38 1.77 -3.58 -3.02
N THR A 39 1.69 -2.28 -3.34
CA THR A 39 2.57 -1.28 -2.69
C THR A 39 2.37 -1.22 -1.17
N PHE A 40 1.13 -1.38 -0.70
CA PHE A 40 0.85 -1.45 0.74
C PHE A 40 1.33 -2.76 1.36
N PHE A 41 1.16 -3.90 0.67
CA PHE A 41 1.71 -5.18 1.13
C PHE A 41 3.24 -5.14 1.24
N LEU A 42 3.93 -4.60 0.23
CA LEU A 42 5.38 -4.46 0.27
C LEU A 42 5.84 -3.58 1.42
N ALA A 43 5.13 -2.47 1.68
CA ALA A 43 5.40 -1.62 2.83
C ALA A 43 5.25 -2.41 4.14
N LEU A 44 4.13 -3.12 4.30
CA LEU A 44 3.84 -3.92 5.49
C LEU A 44 4.92 -4.99 5.70
N VAL A 45 5.22 -5.79 4.68
CA VAL A 45 6.23 -6.85 4.73
C VAL A 45 7.61 -6.29 5.05
N HIS A 46 8.00 -5.15 4.45
CA HIS A 46 9.28 -4.51 4.72
C HIS A 46 9.40 -4.13 6.20
N PHE A 47 8.45 -3.35 6.74
CA PHE A 47 8.48 -2.96 8.15
C PHE A 47 8.34 -4.15 9.10
N LEU A 48 7.54 -5.17 8.75
CA LEU A 48 7.41 -6.39 9.53
C LEU A 48 8.73 -7.18 9.54
N SER A 49 9.42 -7.28 8.39
CA SER A 49 10.72 -7.96 8.31
C SER A 49 11.79 -7.25 9.13
N GLU A 50 11.81 -5.91 9.14
CA GLU A 50 12.74 -5.12 9.97
C GLU A 50 12.50 -5.34 11.46
N VAL A 51 11.24 -5.48 11.90
CA VAL A 51 10.89 -5.69 13.31
C VAL A 51 11.12 -7.14 13.76
N PHE A 52 10.72 -8.12 12.95
CA PHE A 52 10.66 -9.54 13.35
C PHE A 52 11.86 -10.38 12.91
N ILE A 53 12.49 -10.06 11.77
CA ILE A 53 13.60 -10.87 11.23
C ILE A 53 14.92 -10.19 11.56
N TYR A 54 15.06 -8.93 11.18
CA TYR A 54 16.34 -8.22 11.30
C TYR A 54 16.53 -7.59 12.68
N HIS A 55 15.46 -7.42 13.47
CA HIS A 55 15.48 -6.78 14.79
C HIS A 55 16.19 -5.41 14.82
N THR A 56 16.29 -4.77 13.66
CA THR A 56 16.99 -3.50 13.39
C THR A 56 16.15 -2.29 13.78
N ALA A 57 14.83 -2.48 13.92
CA ALA A 57 13.88 -1.47 14.30
C ALA A 57 13.25 -1.77 15.67
N ALA A 58 13.53 -0.91 16.66
CA ALA A 58 12.72 -0.86 17.87
C ALA A 58 11.30 -0.42 17.50
N LEU A 59 10.30 -0.99 18.16
CA LEU A 59 8.86 -0.74 17.97
C LEU A 59 8.50 0.68 18.45
N THR A 60 9.05 1.66 17.74
CA THR A 60 8.89 3.09 17.96
C THR A 60 7.76 3.61 17.08
N ILE A 61 7.25 4.79 17.45
CA ILE A 61 6.17 5.48 16.73
C ILE A 61 6.46 5.57 15.21
N GLY A 62 7.72 5.76 14.82
CA GLY A 62 8.13 5.86 13.42
C GLY A 62 7.94 4.59 12.58
N VAL A 63 7.91 3.41 13.20
CA VAL A 63 7.66 2.11 12.52
C VAL A 63 6.21 1.67 12.69
N MET A 64 5.62 2.02 13.84
CA MET A 64 4.22 1.72 14.11
C MET A 64 3.25 2.46 13.20
N ALA A 65 3.51 3.74 12.91
CA ALA A 65 2.63 4.53 12.05
C ALA A 65 2.52 3.95 10.63
N PRO A 66 3.63 3.62 9.90
CA PRO A 66 3.55 2.94 8.62
C PRO A 66 2.84 1.58 8.68
N LEU A 67 3.06 0.79 9.74
CA LEU A 67 2.45 -0.53 9.89
C LEU A 67 0.92 -0.44 10.01
N MET A 68 0.44 0.48 10.87
CA MET A 68 -0.99 0.72 11.05
C MET A 68 -1.63 1.28 9.78
N LEU A 69 -1.01 2.29 9.16
CA LEU A 69 -1.53 2.90 7.94
C LEU A 69 -1.59 1.91 6.78
N ALA A 70 -0.55 1.08 6.59
CA ALA A 70 -0.54 0.05 5.57
C ALA A 70 -1.66 -0.99 5.83
N SER A 71 -1.81 -1.45 7.07
CA SER A 71 -2.85 -2.42 7.45
C SER A 71 -4.26 -1.90 7.19
N PHE A 72 -4.58 -0.68 7.63
CA PHE A 72 -5.88 -0.06 7.37
C PHE A 72 -6.13 0.18 5.88
N SER A 73 -5.10 0.59 5.13
CA SER A 73 -5.21 0.82 3.69
C SER A 73 -5.46 -0.48 2.91
N ILE A 74 -4.78 -1.57 3.28
CA ILE A 74 -5.03 -2.90 2.70
C ILE A 74 -6.48 -3.31 2.95
N LEU A 75 -6.97 -3.17 4.20
CA LEU A 75 -8.35 -3.53 4.52
C LEU A 75 -9.36 -2.69 3.71
N GLY A 76 -9.16 -1.38 3.63
CA GLY A 76 -10.00 -0.48 2.84
C GLY A 76 -10.01 -0.85 1.35
N MET A 77 -8.86 -1.22 0.79
CA MET A 77 -8.76 -1.67 -0.60
C MET A 77 -9.35 -3.07 -0.82
N LEU A 78 -9.26 -4.00 0.13
CA LEU A 78 -9.92 -5.30 -0.02
C LEU A 78 -11.45 -5.13 -0.03
N ILE A 79 -11.98 -4.28 0.83
CA ILE A 79 -13.41 -3.93 0.82
C ILE A 79 -13.78 -3.26 -0.51
N GLY A 80 -13.01 -2.27 -0.95
CA GLY A 80 -13.24 -1.59 -2.23
C GLY A 80 -13.21 -2.53 -3.43
N LEU A 81 -12.32 -3.52 -3.44
CA LEU A 81 -12.26 -4.54 -4.48
C LEU A 81 -13.56 -5.36 -4.55
N GLN A 82 -14.11 -5.77 -3.40
CA GLN A 82 -15.38 -6.50 -3.36
C GLN A 82 -16.53 -5.67 -3.93
N TYR A 83 -16.59 -4.37 -3.62
CA TYR A 83 -17.58 -3.47 -4.20
C TYR A 83 -17.46 -3.37 -5.73
N LEU A 84 -16.23 -3.19 -6.23
CA LEU A 84 -15.97 -3.11 -7.68
C LEU A 84 -16.33 -4.42 -8.40
N GLU A 85 -16.10 -5.58 -7.77
CA GLU A 85 -16.48 -6.87 -8.33
C GLU A 85 -17.99 -7.05 -8.41
N VAL A 86 -18.73 -6.67 -7.36
CA VAL A 86 -20.20 -6.69 -7.36
C VAL A 86 -20.76 -5.76 -8.43
N GLU A 87 -20.20 -4.55 -8.57
CA GLU A 87 -20.62 -3.60 -9.60
C GLU A 87 -20.39 -4.17 -11.01
N ALA A 88 -19.21 -4.76 -11.26
CA ALA A 88 -18.89 -5.36 -12.55
C ALA A 88 -19.84 -6.52 -12.92
N LEU A 89 -20.24 -7.34 -11.94
CA LEU A 89 -21.23 -8.40 -12.14
C LEU A 89 -22.62 -7.86 -12.44
N SER A 90 -23.02 -6.76 -11.78
CA SER A 90 -24.29 -6.08 -12.03
C SER A 90 -24.36 -5.51 -13.45
N GLN A 91 -23.28 -4.87 -13.92
CA GLN A 91 -23.19 -4.34 -15.28
C GLN A 91 -23.25 -5.45 -16.34
N LYS A 92 -22.66 -6.63 -16.09
CA LYS A 92 -22.71 -7.77 -17.00
C LYS A 92 -24.12 -8.38 -17.13
N LYS A 93 -24.99 -8.16 -16.15
CA LYS A 93 -26.35 -8.70 -16.11
C LYS A 93 -27.38 -7.80 -16.82
N LYS A 94 -27.05 -6.52 -17.03
CA LYS A 94 -27.84 -5.58 -17.86
C LYS A 94 -27.53 -5.78 -19.34
#